data_AF-A0A524CF51-F1
#
_entry.id   AF-A0A524CF51-F1
#
_cell.length_a   1.000
_cell.length_b   1.000
_cell.length_c   1.000
_cell.angle_alpha   90.00
_cell.angle_beta   90.00
_cell.angle_gamma   90.00
#
_symmetry.space_group_name_H-M   'P 1'
#
loop_
_entity.id
_entity.type
_entity.pdbx_description
1 polymer ?
#
loop_
_entity_poly.entity_id
_entity_poly.type
_entity_poly.pdbx_seq_one_letter_code
_entity_poly.pdbx_strand_id
1 'polypeptide(L)' 'TEFQKNIFSKLIKEPIKLKLQDLINTLKSDEIKERSFRSKLSYALRDLTNYGLVKKSREGREVALNLTEIGEIFGKFLI' A
#
# COMPACT_ATOMS: atom_id res chain seq x y z
N THR A 1 2.52 2.46 12.12
CA THR A 1 2.65 1.14 12.76
C THR A 1 3.56 0.24 11.92
N GLU A 2 4.04 -0.87 12.47
CA GLU A 2 4.87 -1.85 11.72
C GLU A 2 4.14 -2.36 10.45
N PHE A 3 2.85 -2.65 10.59
CA PHE A 3 1.97 -3.00 9.46
C PHE A 3 1.93 -1.93 8.34
N GLN A 4 1.83 -0.65 8.70
CA GLN A 4 1.87 0.46 7.73
C GLN A 4 3.24 0.56 7.03
N LYS A 5 4.34 0.34 7.76
CA LYS A 5 5.69 0.30 7.19
C LYS A 5 5.81 -0.85 6.18
N ASN A 6 5.30 -2.04 6.50
CA ASN A 6 5.30 -3.19 5.59
C ASN A 6 4.54 -2.91 4.29
N ILE A 7 3.35 -2.31 4.37
CA ILE A 7 2.58 -1.90 3.17
C ILE A 7 3.38 -0.90 2.33
N PHE A 8 3.93 0.12 2.97
CA PHE A 8 4.61 1.20 2.27
C PHE A 8 5.94 0.73 1.63
N SER A 9 6.72 -0.10 2.33
CA SER A 9 7.93 -0.73 1.78
C SER A 9 7.65 -1.59 0.55
N LYS A 10 6.50 -2.28 0.49
CA LYS A 10 6.10 -3.02 -0.73
C LYS A 10 5.79 -2.07 -1.88
N LEU A 11 5.09 -0.97 -1.62
CA LEU A 11 4.77 0.04 -2.64
C LEU A 11 6.02 0.72 -3.22
N ILE A 12 7.10 0.90 -2.43
CA ILE A 12 8.36 1.49 -2.89
C ILE A 12 9.17 0.54 -3.79
N LYS A 13 9.09 -0.77 -3.52
CA LYS A 13 9.86 -1.77 -4.27
C LYS A 13 9.23 -2.12 -5.62
N GLU A 14 7.96 -1.77 -5.84
CA GLU A 14 7.26 -2.04 -7.08
C GLU A 14 7.29 -0.82 -8.02
N PRO A 15 7.81 -0.96 -9.25
CA PRO A 15 8.08 0.15 -10.14
C PRO A 15 6.79 0.64 -10.80
N ILE A 16 6.04 1.52 -10.14
CA ILE A 16 5.11 2.52 -10.73
C ILE A 16 3.61 2.22 -10.55
N LYS A 17 3.13 0.98 -10.48
CA LYS A 17 1.69 0.70 -10.23
C LYS A 17 1.45 -0.65 -9.58
N LEU A 18 1.01 -0.66 -8.32
CA LEU A 18 0.61 -1.87 -7.63
C LEU A 18 -0.92 -2.00 -7.63
N LYS A 19 -1.45 -3.08 -8.21
CA LYS A 19 -2.88 -3.36 -8.09
C LYS A 19 -3.21 -3.67 -6.64
N LEU A 20 -4.32 -3.13 -6.15
CA LEU A 20 -4.78 -3.40 -4.79
C LEU A 20 -4.96 -4.91 -4.53
N GLN A 21 -5.39 -5.66 -5.54
CA GLN A 21 -5.56 -7.10 -5.44
C GLN A 21 -4.22 -7.82 -5.28
N ASP A 22 -3.18 -7.38 -5.98
CA ASP A 22 -1.83 -7.93 -5.87
C ASP A 22 -1.23 -7.62 -4.50
N LEU A 23 -1.36 -6.37 -4.02
CA LEU A 23 -0.99 -6.01 -2.65
C LEU A 23 -1.70 -6.90 -1.61
N ILE A 24 -3.00 -7.14 -1.77
CA ILE A 24 -3.78 -8.02 -0.89
C ILE A 24 -3.22 -9.45 -0.93
N ASN A 25 -2.91 -9.98 -2.12
CA ASN A 25 -2.41 -11.34 -2.27
C ASN A 25 -1.03 -11.50 -1.62
N THR A 26 -0.11 -10.55 -1.85
CA THR A 26 1.24 -10.55 -1.27
C THR A 26 1.23 -10.31 0.23
N LEU A 27 0.28 -9.55 0.79
CA LEU A 27 0.19 -9.36 2.24
C LEU A 27 -0.48 -10.55 2.95
N LYS A 28 -1.45 -11.20 2.31
CA LYS A 28 -2.10 -12.40 2.86
C LYS A 28 -1.16 -13.60 2.94
N SER A 29 -0.18 -13.71 2.04
CA SER A 29 0.81 -14.79 2.09
C SER A 29 1.77 -14.63 3.26
N ASP A 30 2.11 -13.38 3.60
CA ASP A 30 3.17 -13.05 4.56
C ASP A 30 2.63 -12.84 5.99
N GLU A 31 1.38 -12.40 6.13
CA GLU A 31 0.77 -12.07 7.41
C GLU A 31 -0.66 -12.65 7.52
N ILE A 32 -0.74 -13.97 7.74
CA ILE A 32 -1.71 -14.68 8.60
C ILE A 32 -3.22 -14.47 8.37
N LYS A 33 -3.96 -15.55 8.65
CA LYS A 33 -5.42 -15.72 8.79
C LYS A 33 -6.12 -14.74 9.78
N GLU A 34 -5.81 -13.44 9.77
CA GLU A 34 -6.45 -12.46 10.63
C GLU A 34 -7.87 -12.13 10.13
N ARG A 35 -8.85 -12.37 11.00
CA ARG A 35 -10.26 -11.99 10.80
C ARG A 35 -10.43 -10.49 10.48
N SER A 36 -9.44 -9.65 10.83
CA SER A 36 -9.43 -8.20 10.70
C SER A 36 -8.50 -7.64 9.61
N PHE A 37 -7.83 -8.50 8.81
CA PHE A 37 -6.86 -8.08 7.79
C PHE A 37 -7.41 -7.00 6.85
N ARG A 38 -8.62 -7.22 6.31
CA ARG A 38 -9.26 -6.25 5.39
C ARG A 38 -9.47 -4.89 6.04
N SER A 39 -9.88 -4.87 7.32
CA SER A 39 -10.09 -3.64 8.07
C SER A 39 -8.77 -2.91 8.30
N LYS A 40 -7.73 -3.61 8.78
CA LYS A 40 -6.40 -3.04 8.99
C LYS A 40 -5.81 -2.48 7.70
N LEU A 41 -5.91 -3.22 6.59
CA LEU A 41 -5.47 -2.77 5.28
C LEU A 41 -6.23 -1.52 4.83
N SER A 42 -7.55 -1.50 5.00
CA SER A 42 -8.38 -0.34 4.66
C SER A 42 -7.95 0.91 5.44
N TYR A 43 -7.72 0.77 6.76
CA TYR A 43 -7.22 1.86 7.61
C TYR A 43 -5.82 2.32 7.19
N ALA A 44 -4.89 1.39 7.00
CA ALA A 44 -3.52 1.72 6.59
C ALA A 44 -3.49 2.44 5.23
N LEU A 45 -4.25 1.96 4.24
CA LEU A 45 -4.34 2.62 2.94
C LEU A 45 -5.02 3.99 3.02
N ARG A 46 -6.02 4.15 3.90
CA ARG A 46 -6.64 5.45 4.16
C ARG A 46 -5.61 6.42 4.74
N ASP A 47 -4.86 6.00 5.75
CA ASP A 47 -3.85 6.84 6.38
C ASP A 47 -2.75 7.24 5.40
N LEU A 48 -2.19 6.28 4.65
CA LEU A 48 -1.17 6.56 3.62
C LEU A 48 -1.69 7.51 2.53
N THR A 49 -2.99 7.43 2.21
CA THR A 49 -3.63 8.38 1.27
C THR A 49 -3.79 9.76 1.92
N ASN A 50 -4.20 9.82 3.19
CA ASN A 50 -4.39 11.07 3.93
C ASN A 50 -3.05 11.82 4.15
N TYR A 51 -1.96 11.09 4.36
CA TYR A 51 -0.61 11.65 4.41
C TYR A 51 -0.06 12.06 3.05
N GLY A 52 -0.83 11.85 1.98
CA GLY A 52 -0.42 12.19 0.62
C GLY A 52 0.74 11.34 0.10
N LEU A 53 1.01 10.17 0.70
CA LEU A 53 2.11 9.27 0.31
C LEU A 53 1.69 8.33 -0.83
N VAL A 54 0.41 7.98 -0.88
CA VAL A 54 -0.15 7.05 -1.87
C VAL A 54 -1.42 7.64 -2.47
N LYS A 55 -1.61 7.46 -3.77
CA LYS A 55 -2.84 7.83 -4.48
C LYS A 55 -3.50 6.59 -5.08
N LYS A 56 -4.83 6.51 -4.93
CA LYS A 56 -5.66 5.49 -5.58
C LYS A 56 -6.09 6.00 -6.95
N SER A 57 -5.82 5.24 -8.00
CA SER A 57 -6.42 5.43 -9.33
C SER A 57 -7.35 4.27 -9.66
N ARG A 58 -8.39 4.55 -10.46
CA ARG A 58 -9.22 3.50 -11.07
C ARG A 58 -8.72 3.23 -12.47
N GLU A 59 -8.47 1.96 -12.77
CA GLU A 59 -8.09 1.48 -14.10
C GLU A 59 -9.12 0.42 -14.53
N GLY A 60 -10.14 0.87 -15.26
CA GLY A 60 -11.29 0.03 -15.59
C GLY A 60 -12.03 -0.46 -14.34
N ARG A 61 -12.00 -1.77 -14.09
CA ARG A 61 -12.61 -2.41 -12.91
C ARG A 61 -11.65 -2.55 -11.73
N GLU A 62 -10.37 -2.22 -11.90
CA GLU A 62 -9.33 -2.41 -10.88
C GLU A 62 -8.98 -1.09 -10.18
N VAL A 63 -8.52 -1.22 -8.94
CA VAL A 63 -7.94 -0.11 -8.17
C VAL A 63 -6.43 -0.28 -8.17
N ALA A 64 -5.73 0.71 -8.70
CA ALA A 64 -4.27 0.80 -8.65
C ALA A 64 -3.84 1.76 -7.54
N LEU A 65 -2.76 1.40 -6.87
CA LEU A 65 -2.06 2.19 -5.88
C LEU A 65 -0.79 2.73 -6.52
N ASN A 66 -0.60 4.04 -6.46
CA ASN A 66 0.57 4.72 -6.97
C ASN A 66 1.21 5.48 -5.82
N LEU A 67 2.54 5.50 -5.77
CA LEU A 67 3.23 6.47 -4.92
C LEU A 67 3.03 7.87 -5.49
N THR A 68 2.92 8.85 -4.60
CA THR A 68 3.03 10.26 -4.98
C THR A 68 4.50 10.67 -4.96
N GLU A 69 4.83 11.84 -5.48
CA GLU A 69 6.19 12.41 -5.36
C GLU A 69 6.67 12.47 -3.89
N ILE A 70 5.77 12.85 -2.96
CA ILE A 70 6.06 12.86 -1.53
C ILE A 70 6.30 11.44 -1.02
N GLY A 71 5.50 10.47 -1.46
CA GLY A 71 5.66 9.06 -1.11
C GLY A 71 6.98 8.49 -1.60
N GLU A 72 7.39 8.82 -2.82
CA GLU A 72 8.68 8.41 -3.38
C GLU A 72 9.85 9.01 -2.60
N ILE A 73 9.78 10.30 -2.25
CA ILE A 73 10.78 10.96 -1.40
C ILE A 73 10.85 10.29 -0.04
N PHE A 74 9.70 10.09 0.62
CA PHE A 74 9.64 9.45 1.94
C PHE A 74 10.18 8.02 1.89
N GLY A 75 9.92 7.29 0.80
CA GLY A 75 10.42 5.93 0.61
C GLY A 75 11.94 5.82 0.48
N LYS A 76 12.61 6.86 -0.03
CA LYS A 76 14.08 6.91 -0.08
C LYS A 76 14.73 7.03 1.29
N PHE A 77 14.03 7.55 2.30
CA PHE A 77 14.52 7.62 3.69
C PHE A 77 14.25 6.35 4.51
N LEU A 78 13.54 5.38 3.94
CA LEU A 78 13.19 4.10 4.56
C LEU A 78 14.16 2.97 4.17
N ILE A 79 15.03 3.20 3.18
CA ILE A 79 16.07 2.27 2.69
C ILE A 79 17.40 2.61 3.36
#